data_AF-A0A2V8VGX2-F1
#
_entry.id   AF-A0A2V8VGX2-F1
#
_cell.length_a   1.000
_cell.length_b   1.000
_cell.length_c   1.000
_cell.angle_alpha   90.00
_cell.angle_beta   90.00
_cell.angle_gamma   90.00
#
_symmetry.space_group_name_H-M   'P 1'
#
loop_
_entity.id
_entity.type
_entity.pdbx_description
1 polymer ?
#
loop_
_entity_poly.entity_id
_entity_poly.type
_entity_poly.pdbx_seq_one_letter_code
_entity_poly.pdbx_strand_id
1 'polypeptide(L)'
;MLPQGASALRTLSSAKHAPNVSTNPTSLIPDDPDRMCLQCHVKFANNISAHTHHPASAEASRCVACHMPRIMNSVLFQACTHQIDDIPSAEMTQRLGAAESPNACLLCHSEKDARWIELKLQAW
;
A
#
# COMPACT_ATOMS: atom_id res chain seq x y z
N MET A 1 -30.99 -38.29 -9.51
CA MET A 1 -29.57 -38.62 -9.23
C MET A 1 -28.71 -37.54 -9.88
N LEU A 2 -28.18 -36.62 -9.06
CA LEU A 2 -27.19 -35.61 -9.46
C LEU A 2 -25.81 -36.15 -9.09
N PRO A 3 -24.78 -36.06 -9.95
CA PRO A 3 -23.41 -36.07 -9.48
C PRO A 3 -22.99 -34.63 -9.15
N GLN A 4 -22.80 -34.38 -7.86
CA GLN A 4 -22.06 -33.23 -7.36
C GLN A 4 -20.57 -33.48 -7.57
N GLY A 5 -19.82 -32.44 -7.96
CA GLY A 5 -18.37 -32.39 -7.81
C GLY A 5 -17.59 -32.23 -9.10
N ALA A 6 -17.34 -30.97 -9.48
CA ALA A 6 -16.11 -30.61 -10.15
C ALA A 6 -15.63 -29.28 -9.55
N SER A 7 -14.61 -29.41 -8.71
CA SER A 7 -13.91 -28.36 -8.00
C SER A 7 -13.61 -27.16 -8.92
N ALA A 8 -14.01 -25.96 -8.50
CA ALA A 8 -13.63 -24.72 -9.15
C ALA A 8 -12.10 -24.65 -9.20
N LEU A 9 -11.53 -24.68 -10.41
CA LEU A 9 -10.10 -24.43 -10.63
C LEU A 9 -9.74 -23.10 -9.95
N ARG A 10 -9.04 -23.19 -8.82
CA ARG A 10 -8.38 -22.05 -8.18
C ARG A 10 -7.26 -21.65 -9.13
N THR A 11 -7.54 -20.72 -10.03
CA THR A 11 -6.50 -20.04 -10.80
C THR A 11 -5.56 -19.38 -9.80
N LEU A 12 -4.30 -19.81 -9.80
CA LEU A 12 -3.22 -19.14 -9.09
C LEU A 12 -3.01 -17.78 -9.77
N SER A 13 -3.81 -16.80 -9.39
CA SER A 13 -3.66 -15.43 -9.87
C SER A 13 -2.51 -14.78 -9.12
N SER A 14 -1.28 -15.09 -9.52
CA SER A 14 -0.06 -14.47 -9.00
C SER A 14 0.13 -13.02 -9.50
N ALA A 15 -0.72 -12.58 -10.43
CA ALA A 15 -0.63 -11.25 -11.01
C ALA A 15 -1.26 -10.22 -10.06
N LYS A 16 -0.42 -9.32 -9.52
CA LYS A 16 -0.85 -8.18 -8.69
C LYS A 16 -1.59 -7.10 -9.50
N HIS A 17 -1.52 -7.17 -10.82
CA HIS A 17 -2.14 -6.24 -11.76
C HIS A 17 -2.96 -7.02 -12.79
N ALA A 18 -4.05 -6.40 -13.26
CA ALA A 18 -4.80 -6.95 -14.39
C ALA A 18 -3.90 -6.95 -15.65
N PRO A 19 -3.94 -8.01 -16.47
CA PRO A 19 -3.09 -8.13 -17.66
C PRO A 19 -3.45 -7.13 -18.77
N ASN A 20 -4.63 -6.47 -18.71
CA ASN A 20 -5.06 -5.53 -19.73
C ASN A 20 -4.79 -4.07 -19.32
N VAL A 21 -3.60 -3.60 -19.64
CA VAL A 21 -3.14 -2.21 -19.40
C VAL A 21 -3.81 -1.17 -20.30
N SER A 22 -4.51 -1.58 -21.37
CA SER A 22 -5.07 -0.66 -22.37
C SER A 22 -6.31 0.10 -21.90
N THR A 23 -7.00 -0.40 -20.86
CA THR A 23 -8.22 0.21 -20.33
C THR A 23 -7.97 1.09 -19.11
N ASN A 24 -6.73 1.17 -18.61
CA ASN A 24 -6.38 2.02 -17.47
C ASN A 24 -4.93 2.54 -17.62
N PRO A 25 -4.73 3.64 -18.37
CA PRO A 25 -3.40 4.14 -18.71
C PRO A 25 -2.69 4.85 -17.54
N THR A 26 -3.35 5.07 -16.40
CA THR A 26 -2.82 5.92 -15.33
C THR A 26 -2.63 5.20 -13.99
N SER A 27 -3.27 4.05 -13.75
CA SER A 27 -2.95 3.21 -12.58
C SER A 27 -3.53 1.80 -12.61
N LEU A 28 -2.66 0.81 -12.61
CA LEU A 28 -3.00 -0.61 -12.44
C LEU A 28 -3.42 -0.97 -10.99
N ILE A 29 -3.73 0.01 -10.15
CA ILE A 29 -4.25 -0.23 -8.80
C ILE A 29 -5.70 -0.71 -8.96
N PRO A 30 -6.02 -1.94 -8.53
CA PRO A 30 -7.41 -2.44 -8.56
C PRO A 30 -8.33 -1.58 -7.68
N ASP A 31 -9.65 -1.66 -7.88
CA ASP A 31 -10.62 -0.97 -7.02
C ASP A 31 -10.51 -1.39 -5.55
N ASP A 32 -10.12 -2.66 -5.33
CA ASP A 32 -9.83 -3.20 -4.00
C ASP A 32 -8.38 -3.69 -3.88
N PRO A 33 -7.41 -2.79 -3.70
CA PRO A 33 -6.00 -3.16 -3.65
C PRO A 33 -5.67 -4.05 -2.45
N ASP A 34 -6.35 -3.91 -1.31
CA ASP A 34 -6.03 -4.67 -0.09
C ASP A 34 -6.18 -6.18 -0.28
N ARG A 35 -7.07 -6.61 -1.20
CA ARG A 35 -7.25 -8.03 -1.53
C ARG A 35 -5.96 -8.67 -2.01
N MET A 36 -5.04 -7.94 -2.65
CA MET A 36 -3.76 -8.50 -3.10
C MET A 36 -2.77 -8.77 -1.96
N CYS A 37 -2.98 -8.11 -0.81
CA CYS A 37 -2.19 -8.24 0.41
C CYS A 37 -2.81 -9.28 1.35
N LEU A 38 -4.11 -9.16 1.62
CA LEU A 38 -4.83 -9.98 2.59
C LEU A 38 -4.99 -11.45 2.19
N GLN A 39 -4.77 -11.80 0.92
CA GLN A 39 -4.68 -13.20 0.48
C GLN A 39 -3.58 -14.00 1.18
N CYS A 40 -2.48 -13.33 1.55
CA CYS A 40 -1.36 -13.93 2.28
C CYS A 40 -1.26 -13.38 3.71
N HIS A 41 -1.53 -12.09 3.91
CA HIS A 41 -1.41 -11.43 5.21
C HIS A 41 -2.73 -11.43 6.00
N VAL A 42 -3.33 -12.61 6.16
CA VAL A 42 -4.67 -12.80 6.76
C VAL A 42 -4.79 -12.26 8.19
N LYS A 43 -3.68 -12.18 8.93
CA LYS A 43 -3.64 -11.70 10.32
C LYS A 43 -4.17 -10.27 10.48
N PHE A 44 -4.12 -9.46 9.42
CA PHE A 44 -4.55 -8.06 9.46
C PHE A 44 -6.00 -7.85 9.03
N ALA A 45 -6.68 -8.88 8.49
CA ALA A 45 -8.01 -8.73 7.90
C ALA A 45 -9.08 -8.28 8.90
N ASN A 46 -8.96 -8.66 10.17
CA ASN A 46 -9.98 -8.42 11.19
C ASN A 46 -9.73 -7.18 12.05
N ASN A 47 -8.50 -6.65 12.07
CA ASN A 47 -8.16 -5.51 12.92
C ASN A 47 -7.08 -4.63 12.26
N ILE A 48 -7.43 -4.08 11.10
CA ILE A 48 -6.52 -3.22 10.34
C ILE A 48 -6.12 -1.97 11.12
N SER A 49 -7.04 -1.39 11.92
CA SER A 49 -6.77 -0.19 12.71
C SER A 49 -5.68 -0.38 13.76
N ALA A 50 -5.54 -1.58 14.34
CA ALA A 50 -4.43 -1.87 15.25
C ALA A 50 -3.08 -1.95 14.54
N HIS A 51 -3.06 -2.21 13.23
CA HIS A 51 -1.83 -2.23 12.43
C HIS A 51 -1.49 -0.86 11.86
N THR A 52 -2.48 -0.13 11.37
CA THR A 52 -2.28 1.14 10.67
C THR A 52 -2.34 2.35 11.60
N HIS A 53 -2.86 2.18 12.81
CA HIS A 53 -3.15 3.25 13.77
C HIS A 53 -4.10 4.33 13.22
N HIS A 54 -4.84 4.00 12.17
CA HIS A 54 -5.87 4.84 11.56
C HIS A 54 -7.25 4.16 11.69
N PRO A 55 -8.36 4.92 11.66
CA PRO A 55 -9.70 4.34 11.58
C PRO A 55 -9.82 3.41 10.36
N ALA A 56 -10.52 2.28 10.51
CA ALA A 56 -10.60 1.27 9.45
C ALA A 56 -11.20 1.81 8.13
N SER A 57 -12.03 2.86 8.20
CA SER A 57 -12.62 3.53 7.05
C SER A 57 -11.75 4.61 6.40
N ALA A 58 -10.60 4.95 7.00
CA ALA A 58 -9.71 5.98 6.47
C ALA A 58 -8.88 5.44 5.29
N GLU A 59 -8.54 6.32 4.34
CA GLU A 59 -7.65 5.97 3.22
C GLU A 59 -6.29 5.42 3.71
N ALA A 60 -5.77 6.00 4.80
CA ALA A 60 -4.53 5.55 5.44
C ALA A 60 -4.59 4.12 6.02
N SER A 61 -5.77 3.51 6.11
CA SER A 61 -5.91 2.10 6.49
C SER A 61 -5.77 1.13 5.32
N ARG A 62 -5.70 1.61 4.06
CA ARG A 62 -5.41 0.76 2.90
C ARG A 62 -3.95 0.35 2.90
N CYS A 63 -3.65 -0.90 2.57
CA CYS A 63 -2.28 -1.45 2.63
C CYS A 63 -1.31 -0.63 1.75
N VAL A 64 -1.78 -0.23 0.58
CA VAL A 64 -1.00 0.52 -0.41
C VAL A 64 -0.71 1.97 -0.01
N ALA A 65 -1.43 2.53 0.96
CA ALA A 65 -1.21 3.91 1.41
C ALA A 65 0.18 4.10 2.04
N CYS A 66 0.71 3.07 2.70
CA CYS A 66 2.02 3.10 3.35
C CYS A 66 3.06 2.20 2.69
N HIS A 67 2.65 1.05 2.16
CA HIS A 67 3.56 0.06 1.55
C HIS A 67 3.69 0.18 0.02
N MET A 68 2.85 0.96 -0.65
CA MET A 68 3.01 1.30 -2.08
C MET A 68 2.66 2.77 -2.38
N PRO A 69 3.12 3.74 -1.59
CA PRO A 69 2.76 5.14 -1.77
C PRO A 69 3.28 5.69 -3.10
N ARG A 70 2.61 6.73 -3.64
CA ARG A 70 3.02 7.44 -4.85
C ARG A 70 4.18 8.41 -4.57
N ILE A 71 5.35 7.86 -4.34
CA ILE A 71 6.55 8.62 -3.97
C ILE A 71 7.72 8.38 -4.92
N MET A 72 7.55 7.52 -5.92
CA MET A 72 8.59 7.20 -6.88
C MET A 72 8.50 8.13 -8.09
N ASN A 73 9.53 8.93 -8.34
CA ASN A 73 9.56 9.80 -9.51
C ASN A 73 9.69 8.95 -10.78
N SER A 74 8.70 9.02 -11.67
CA SER A 74 8.79 8.49 -13.04
C SER A 74 9.03 9.62 -14.03
N VAL A 75 9.13 9.30 -15.32
CA VAL A 75 9.35 10.29 -16.39
C VAL A 75 8.25 11.36 -16.46
N LEU A 76 6.99 11.00 -16.13
CA LEU A 76 5.83 11.89 -16.33
C LEU A 76 5.00 12.15 -15.08
N PHE A 77 5.10 11.31 -14.05
CA PHE A 77 4.28 11.40 -12.84
C PHE A 77 4.94 10.71 -11.64
N GLN A 78 4.42 10.91 -10.43
CA GLN A 78 4.83 10.11 -9.27
C GLN A 78 4.11 8.77 -9.28
N ALA A 79 4.88 7.71 -9.50
CA ALA A 79 4.42 6.33 -9.50
C ALA A 79 4.41 5.75 -8.08
N CYS A 80 3.65 4.67 -7.90
CA CYS A 80 3.72 3.87 -6.68
C CYS A 80 5.08 3.19 -6.58
N THR A 81 5.67 3.21 -5.39
CA THR A 81 6.84 2.36 -5.12
C THR A 81 6.44 0.88 -5.07
N HIS A 82 7.39 0.02 -5.45
CA HIS A 82 7.29 -1.43 -5.31
C HIS A 82 8.25 -1.99 -4.24
N GLN A 83 8.87 -1.11 -3.45
CA GLN A 83 9.49 -1.47 -2.19
C GLN A 83 8.36 -1.59 -1.15
N ILE A 84 7.93 -2.82 -0.86
CA ILE A 84 6.67 -3.14 -0.17
C ILE A 84 6.92 -3.81 1.19
N ASP A 85 8.10 -4.38 1.37
CA ASP A 85 8.54 -5.05 2.59
C ASP A 85 8.53 -4.12 3.80
N ASP A 86 8.89 -2.84 3.60
CA ASP A 86 8.89 -1.81 4.63
C ASP A 86 8.15 -0.53 4.18
N ILE A 87 7.85 0.33 5.15
CA ILE A 87 7.37 1.70 4.89
C ILE A 87 8.57 2.65 4.66
N PRO A 88 8.41 3.74 3.89
CA PRO A 88 9.49 4.70 3.66
C PRO A 88 10.12 5.21 4.97
N SER A 89 11.46 5.14 5.07
CA SER A 89 12.17 5.48 6.30
C SER A 89 12.09 6.97 6.62
N ALA A 90 11.55 7.29 7.80
CA ALA A 90 11.54 8.65 8.32
C ALA A 90 12.96 9.20 8.52
N GLU A 91 13.91 8.36 8.95
CA GLU A 91 15.31 8.76 9.11
C GLU A 91 15.93 9.20 7.77
N MET A 92 15.66 8.47 6.69
CA MET A 92 16.15 8.83 5.36
C MET A 92 15.56 10.16 4.89
N THR A 93 14.27 10.39 5.14
CA THR A 93 13.61 11.69 4.88
C THR A 93 14.24 12.82 5.70
N GLN A 94 14.63 12.59 6.96
CA GLN A 94 15.33 13.59 7.77
C GLN A 94 16.71 13.92 7.19
N ARG A 95 17.47 12.90 6.76
CA ARG A 95 18.85 13.05 6.26
C ARG A 95 18.92 13.69 4.88
N LEU A 96 18.00 13.34 3.97
CA LEU A 96 18.03 13.74 2.56
C LEU A 96 16.98 14.81 2.21
N GLY A 97 16.01 15.05 3.08
CA GLY A 97 14.87 15.92 2.82
C GLY A 97 13.73 15.20 2.09
N ALA A 98 12.51 15.71 2.22
CA ALA A 98 11.30 15.09 1.65
C ALA A 98 11.22 15.14 0.11
N ALA A 99 11.98 16.01 -0.54
CA ALA A 99 12.05 16.05 -2.00
C ALA A 99 12.84 14.85 -2.56
N GLU A 100 13.95 14.48 -1.91
CA GLU A 100 14.85 13.41 -2.36
C GLU A 100 14.48 12.05 -1.73
N SER A 101 13.97 12.06 -0.50
CA SER A 101 13.49 10.87 0.20
C SER A 101 12.06 11.10 0.71
N PRO A 102 11.08 11.14 -0.21
CA PRO A 102 9.67 11.31 0.13
C PRO A 102 9.14 10.20 1.04
N ASN A 103 8.15 10.52 1.86
CA ASN A 103 7.60 9.62 2.86
C ASN A 103 6.07 9.48 2.74
N ALA A 104 5.56 8.26 2.92
CA ALA A 104 4.12 7.98 2.86
C ALA A 104 3.29 8.86 3.80
N CYS A 105 3.76 9.06 5.03
CA CYS A 105 2.98 9.78 6.05
C CYS A 105 2.80 11.26 5.69
N LEU A 106 3.80 11.88 5.03
CA LEU A 106 3.76 13.30 4.66
C LEU A 106 2.84 13.59 3.48
N LEU A 107 2.38 12.55 2.75
CA LEU A 107 1.38 12.73 1.68
C LEU A 107 0.04 13.23 2.23
N CYS A 108 -0.34 12.80 3.44
CA CYS A 108 -1.56 13.26 4.13
C CYS A 108 -1.27 14.27 5.25
N HIS A 109 -0.06 14.23 5.84
CA HIS A 109 0.35 15.13 6.92
C HIS A 109 1.38 16.17 6.43
N SER A 110 0.99 16.99 5.47
CA SER A 110 1.87 17.99 4.81
C SER A 110 2.50 19.01 5.76
N GLU A 111 1.82 19.30 6.88
CA GLU A 111 2.28 20.27 7.90
C GLU A 111 3.21 19.65 8.95
N LYS A 112 3.64 18.40 8.75
CA LYS A 112 4.53 17.66 9.66
C LYS A 112 5.89 17.41 9.00
N ASP A 113 6.86 17.05 9.82
CA ASP A 113 8.19 16.68 9.39
C ASP A 113 8.47 15.20 9.67
N ALA A 114 9.61 14.72 9.19
CA ALA A 114 10.00 13.33 9.38
C ALA A 114 10.42 13.00 10.83
N ARG A 115 10.73 14.01 11.66
CA ARG A 115 10.94 13.81 13.09
C ARG A 115 9.63 13.47 13.79
N TRP A 116 8.54 14.12 13.43
CA TRP A 116 7.20 13.79 13.91
C TRP A 116 6.81 12.35 13.57
N ILE A 117 7.11 11.88 12.35
CA ILE A 117 6.84 10.50 11.94
C ILE A 117 7.57 9.52 12.84
N GLU A 118 8.88 9.72 13.02
CA GLU A 118 9.71 8.85 13.85
C GLU A 118 9.17 8.74 15.28
N LEU A 119 8.83 9.89 15.90
CA LEU A 119 8.26 9.92 17.24
C LEU A 119 6.89 9.23 17.31
N LYS A 120 6.07 9.30 16.25
CA LYS A 120 4.78 8.61 16.21
C LYS A 120 4.94 7.11 16.08
N LEU A 121 5.79 6.65 15.16
CA LEU A 121 6.05 5.22 14.96
C LEU A 121 6.69 4.57 16.20
N GLN A 122 7.57 5.29 16.91
CA GLN A 122 8.19 4.78 18.16
C GLN A 122 7.20 4.63 19.31
N ALA A 123 6.10 5.39 19.29
CA ALA A 123 5.08 5.35 20.34
C ALA A 123 4.03 4.26 20.11
N TRP A 124 4.10 3.54 18.99
CA TRP A 124 3.19 2.48 18.58
C TRP A 124 3.83 1.11 18.81
#